data_AF-A0A4Y8C8D3-F1
#
_entry.id   AF-A0A4Y8C8D3-F1
#
_cell.length_a   1.000
_cell.length_b   1.000
_cell.length_c   1.000
_cell.angle_alpha   90.00
_cell.angle_beta   90.00
_cell.angle_gamma   90.00
#
_symmetry.space_group_name_H-M   'P 1'
#
loop_
_entity.id
_entity.type
_entity.pdbx_description
1 polymer ?
#
loop_
_entity_poly.entity_id
_entity_poly.type
_entity_poly.pdbx_seq_one_letter_code
_entity_poly.pdbx_strand_id
1 'polypeptide(L)' 'FFTLLRDMTVAGVLADPIYGGNDNKNGWRMMQYPGAQMSYVDKIASDEFFNIEPMSLADMES' A
#
# COMPACT_ATOMS: atom_id res chain seq x y z
N PHE A 1 -27.24 -1.86 0.31
CA PHE A 1 -26.54 -3.00 0.93
C PHE A 1 -25.30 -3.40 0.12
N PHE A 2 -25.43 -4.00 -1.07
CA PHE A 2 -24.28 -4.54 -1.82
C PHE A 2 -23.22 -3.51 -2.22
N THR A 3 -23.60 -2.27 -2.51
CA THR A 3 -22.63 -1.19 -2.76
C THR A 3 -21.72 -0.97 -1.55
N LEU A 4 -22.32 -0.78 -0.36
CA LEU A 4 -21.57 -0.59 0.87
C LEU A 4 -20.67 -1.80 1.18
N LEU A 5 -21.20 -3.02 1.00
CA LEU A 5 -20.41 -4.24 1.19
C LEU A 5 -19.19 -4.26 0.27
N ARG A 6 -19.38 -4.00 -1.03
CA ARG A 6 -18.31 -3.95 -2.03
C ARG A 6 -17.26 -2.90 -1.67
N ASP A 7 -17.70 -1.69 -1.31
CA ASP A 7 -16.79 -0.58 -1.04
C ASP A 7 -15.94 -0.87 0.20
N MET A 8 -16.54 -1.45 1.25
CA MET A 8 -15.80 -1.89 2.44
C MET A 8 -14.83 -3.03 2.14
N THR A 9 -15.19 -3.98 1.26
CA THR A 9 -14.25 -5.04 0.83
C THR A 9 -13.05 -4.46 0.09
N VAL A 10 -13.26 -3.53 -0.84
CA VAL A 10 -12.16 -2.87 -1.57
C VAL A 10 -11.27 -2.08 -0.62
N ALA A 11 -11.87 -1.36 0.35
CA ALA A 11 -11.12 -0.65 1.38
C ALA A 11 -10.24 -1.61 2.21
N GLY A 12 -10.77 -2.78 2.61
CA GLY A 12 -9.99 -3.80 3.33
C GLY A 12 -8.87 -4.42 2.50
N VAL A 13 -9.08 -4.60 1.18
CA VAL A 13 -8.04 -5.10 0.26
C VAL A 13 -6.89 -4.11 0.09
N LEU A 14 -7.15 -2.81 0.25
CA LEU A 14 -6.16 -1.74 0.06
C LEU A 14 -5.68 -1.12 1.38
N ALA A 15 -6.15 -1.59 2.53
CA ALA A 15 -5.73 -1.12 3.85
C ALA A 15 -4.24 -1.43 4.12
N ASP A 16 -3.65 -0.77 5.12
CA ASP A 16 -2.35 -1.22 5.65
C ASP A 16 -2.54 -2.61 6.32
N PRO A 17 -1.63 -3.58 6.09
CA PRO A 17 -1.69 -4.90 6.72
C PRO A 17 -1.84 -4.89 8.24
N ILE A 18 -1.35 -3.85 8.94
CA ILE A 18 -1.48 -3.70 10.40
C ILE A 18 -2.95 -3.67 10.85
N TYR A 19 -3.88 -3.30 9.97
CA TYR A 19 -5.32 -3.28 10.26
C TYR A 19 -6.03 -4.60 9.93
N GLY A 20 -5.28 -5.67 9.61
CA GLY A 20 -5.80 -7.01 9.35
C GLY A 20 -6.36 -7.24 7.95
N GLY A 21 -6.19 -6.28 7.04
CA GLY A 21 -6.51 -6.40 5.61
C GLY A 21 -5.25 -6.61 4.75
N ASN A 22 -5.42 -6.48 3.43
CA ASN A 22 -4.32 -6.43 2.44
C ASN A 22 -3.15 -7.39 2.73
N ASP A 23 -3.46 -8.68 2.82
CA ASP A 23 -2.46 -9.69 3.20
C ASP A 23 -1.20 -9.58 2.35
N ASN A 24 -0.06 -9.63 3.04
CA ASN A 24 1.28 -9.48 2.46
C ASN A 24 1.48 -8.20 1.62
N LYS A 25 0.62 -7.18 1.70
CA LYS A 25 0.65 -5.97 0.86
C LYS A 25 0.32 -6.26 -0.62
N ASN A 26 -0.38 -7.36 -0.91
CA ASN A 26 -0.66 -7.78 -2.29
C ASN A 26 -1.53 -6.80 -3.07
N GLY A 27 -2.54 -6.20 -2.45
CA GLY A 27 -3.36 -5.16 -3.06
C GLY A 27 -2.52 -3.94 -3.46
N TRP A 28 -1.53 -3.59 -2.63
CA TRP A 28 -0.58 -2.53 -2.96
C TRP A 28 0.35 -2.91 -4.11
N ARG A 29 0.90 -4.13 -4.14
CA ARG A 29 1.72 -4.61 -5.28
C ARG A 29 0.96 -4.58 -6.59
N MET A 30 -0.31 -5.01 -6.59
CA MET A 30 -1.17 -4.96 -7.78
C MET A 30 -1.34 -3.53 -8.31
N MET A 31 -1.45 -2.55 -7.42
CA MET A 31 -1.59 -1.14 -7.76
C MET A 31 -0.26 -0.42 -7.99
N GLN A 32 0.88 -1.11 -7.82
CA GLN A 32 2.22 -0.50 -7.78
C GLN A 32 2.30 0.63 -6.74
N TYR A 33 1.56 0.48 -5.64
CA TYR A 33 1.58 1.43 -4.54
C TYR A 33 2.72 1.08 -3.57
N PRO A 34 3.69 1.97 -3.37
CA PRO A 34 4.86 1.71 -2.53
C PRO A 34 4.58 1.65 -1.02
N GLY A 35 3.34 1.83 -0.57
CA GLY A 35 3.01 1.81 0.86
C GLY A 35 3.47 3.07 1.60
N ALA A 36 3.57 2.97 2.92
CA ALA A 36 4.09 4.04 3.76
C ALA A 36 5.62 4.07 3.62
N GLN A 37 6.18 4.91 2.76
CA GLN A 37 7.63 5.13 2.72
C GLN A 37 7.97 6.38 3.53
N MET A 38 9.15 6.38 4.16
CA MET A 38 9.62 7.52 4.97
C MET A 38 9.87 8.78 4.14
N SER A 39 10.32 8.62 2.89
CA SER A 39 10.58 9.75 1.98
C SER A 39 10.63 9.28 0.51
N TYR A 40 10.19 10.16 -0.39
CA TYR A 40 10.34 10.03 -1.85
C TYR A 40 11.21 11.14 -2.45
N VAL A 41 11.86 11.98 -1.64
CA VAL A 41 12.52 13.22 -2.08
C VAL A 41 13.53 12.96 -3.20
N ASP A 42 14.35 11.91 -3.09
CA ASP A 42 15.36 11.61 -4.10
C ASP A 42 14.79 10.94 -5.37
N LYS A 43 13.60 10.33 -5.25
CA LYS A 43 12.96 9.57 -6.34
C LYS A 43 12.07 10.44 -7.20
N ILE A 44 11.37 11.41 -6.60
CA ILE A 44 10.45 12.30 -7.33
C ILE A 44 11.18 13.29 -8.25
N ALA A 45 12.46 13.54 -8.00
CA ALA A 45 13.30 14.39 -8.84
C ALA A 45 13.84 13.66 -10.08
N SER A 46 13.69 12.34 -10.16
CA SER A 46 14.14 11.51 -11.29
C SER A 46 12.96 11.18 -12.21
N ASP A 47 13.22 11.13 -13.52
CA ASP A 47 12.26 10.67 -14.53
C ASP A 47 12.21 9.13 -14.65
N GLU A 48 12.97 8.41 -13.82
CA GLU A 48 13.00 6.94 -13.82
C GLU A 48 11.75 6.34 -13.15
N PHE A 49 11.30 5.21 -13.68
CA PHE A 49 10.25 4.42 -13.05
C PHE A 49 10.85 3.51 -11.96
N PHE A 50 10.44 3.72 -10.72
CA PHE A 50 10.89 2.93 -9.57
C PHE A 50 9.85 1.89 -9.17
N ASN A 51 10.21 0.60 -9.26
CA ASN A 51 9.43 -0.49 -8.67
C ASN A 51 9.88 -0.71 -7.23
N ILE A 52 9.19 -0.08 -6.28
CA ILE A 52 9.54 -0.09 -4.85
C ILE A 52 8.67 -1.12 -4.14
N GLU A 53 9.30 -2.03 -3.39
CA GLU A 53 8.55 -2.97 -2.56
C GLU A 53 7.69 -2.24 -1.52
N PRO A 54 6.41 -2.61 -1.35
CA PRO A 54 5.56 -1.90 -0.43
C PRO A 54 6.00 -2.07 1.02
N MET A 55 5.91 -0.98 1.79
CA MET A 55 6.25 -0.94 3.21
C MET A 55 5.01 -0.61 4.04
N SER A 56 4.71 -1.43 5.04
CA SER A 56 3.66 -1.19 6.04
C SER A 56 4.21 -0.37 7.19
N LEU A 57 3.34 0.31 7.92
CA LEU A 57 3.70 0.96 9.19
C LEU A 57 4.35 0.00 10.18
N ALA A 58 3.92 -1.28 10.21
CA ALA A 58 4.51 -2.28 11.08
C ALA A 58 5.97 -2.62 10.72
N ASP A 59 6.37 -2.44 9.46
CA ASP A 59 7.74 -2.70 9.00
C ASP A 59 8.71 -1.55 9.36
N MET A 60 8.19 -0.39 9.81
CA MET A 60 9.02 0.78 10.17
C MET A 60 9.53 0.73 11.61
N GLU A 61 8.80 0.06 12.50
CA GLU A 61 9.08 0.02 13.94
C GLU A 61 10.04 -1.14 14.31
N SER A 62 10.49 -1.93 13.33
CA SER A 62 11.34 -3.11 13.50
C SER A 62 12.82 -2.88 13.19
#